data_AF-C7HB20-F1
#
_entry.id   AF-C7HB20-F1
#
_cell.length_a   1.000
_cell.length_b   1.000
_cell.length_c   1.000
_cell.angle_alpha   90.00
_cell.angle_beta   90.00
_cell.angle_gamma   90.00
#
_symmetry.space_group_name_H-M   'P 1'
#
loop_
_entity.id
_entity.type
_entity.pdbx_description
1 polymer ?
#
loop_
_entity_poly.entity_id
_entity_poly.type
_entity_poly.pdbx_seq_one_letter_code
_entity_poly.pdbx_strand_id
1 'polypeptide(L)'
;KVTRSDEQPTEGVWYQDAKGRYYTYPDDWTDSFYGVRDALSNLLTYGSNGNQVTAKDQAAAKASYAALQQEIMADYADMKAAVAAADTLEAKQAAATNASNAMSQKVYNTTLKMYNKLQAKTAARAWVSSLLH
;
A
#
# COMPACT_ATOMS: atom_id res chain seq x y z
N LYS A 1 -4.34 15.31 -5.81
CA LYS A 1 -3.91 15.67 -4.43
C LYS A 1 -5.05 15.29 -3.47
N VAL A 2 -4.75 14.86 -2.24
CA VAL A 2 -5.79 14.56 -1.23
C VAL A 2 -6.54 15.84 -0.85
N THR A 3 -7.87 15.77 -0.80
CA THR A 3 -8.76 16.89 -0.48
C THR A 3 -9.32 16.74 0.94
N ARG A 4 -9.29 17.82 1.73
CA ARG A 4 -9.83 17.83 3.10
C ARG A 4 -11.29 18.27 3.09
N SER A 5 -12.12 17.62 3.90
CA SER A 5 -13.51 17.99 4.18
C SER A 5 -13.80 17.91 5.69
N ASP A 6 -14.73 18.73 6.15
CA ASP A 6 -15.30 18.63 7.50
C ASP A 6 -16.49 17.65 7.54
N GLU A 7 -17.12 17.39 6.38
CA GLU A 7 -18.18 16.39 6.21
C GLU A 7 -17.64 15.06 5.68
N GLN A 8 -18.27 13.95 6.10
CA GLN A 8 -17.91 12.62 5.63
C GLN A 8 -18.20 12.47 4.13
N PRO A 9 -17.20 12.11 3.29
CA PRO A 9 -17.43 11.85 1.88
C PRO A 9 -18.34 10.64 1.65
N THR A 10 -19.26 10.77 0.69
CA THR A 10 -20.16 9.67 0.26
C THR A 10 -19.55 8.79 -0.83
N GLU A 11 -18.51 9.28 -1.50
CA GLU A 11 -17.86 8.63 -2.64
C GLU A 11 -16.33 8.69 -2.51
N GLY A 12 -15.66 7.85 -3.32
CA GLY A 12 -14.21 7.80 -3.39
C GLY A 12 -13.56 7.09 -2.21
N VAL A 13 -12.23 7.04 -2.25
CA VAL A 13 -11.42 6.52 -1.15
C VAL A 13 -11.13 7.66 -0.19
N TRP A 14 -11.41 7.47 1.10
CA TRP A 14 -11.14 8.47 2.11
C TRP A 14 -10.70 7.85 3.45
N TYR A 15 -10.12 8.69 4.31
CA TYR A 15 -9.86 8.37 5.71
C TYR A 15 -10.24 9.54 6.60
N GLN A 16 -10.53 9.26 7.87
CA GLN A 16 -10.77 10.27 8.89
C GLN A 16 -9.59 10.27 9.87
N ASP A 17 -8.96 11.42 10.09
CA ASP A 17 -7.85 11.50 11.03
C ASP A 17 -8.31 11.47 12.50
N ALA A 18 -7.37 11.48 13.44
CA ALA A 18 -7.66 11.47 14.87
C ALA A 18 -8.40 12.72 15.38
N LYS A 19 -8.50 13.78 14.58
CA LYS A 19 -9.24 15.01 14.90
C LYS A 19 -10.64 15.02 14.28
N GLY A 20 -11.06 13.92 13.65
CA GLY A 20 -12.36 13.81 13.00
C GLY A 20 -12.42 14.42 11.60
N ARG A 21 -11.29 14.87 11.02
CA ARG A 21 -11.24 15.52 9.70
C ARG A 21 -11.15 14.47 8.61
N TYR A 22 -11.91 14.66 7.52
CA TYR A 22 -11.95 13.72 6.41
C TYR A 22 -10.99 14.13 5.30
N TYR A 23 -10.39 13.13 4.66
CA TYR A 23 -9.41 13.27 3.60
C TYR A 23 -9.73 12.29 2.47
N THR A 24 -10.04 12.82 1.28
CA THR A 24 -10.40 12.03 0.09
C THR A 24 -9.24 11.99 -0.88
N TYR A 25 -8.87 10.79 -1.32
CA TYR A 25 -7.87 10.59 -2.37
C TYR A 25 -8.43 10.97 -3.74
N PRO A 26 -7.59 11.48 -4.66
CA PRO A 26 -8.00 11.69 -6.05
C PRO A 26 -8.25 10.34 -6.74
N ASP A 27 -9.04 10.30 -7.82
CA ASP A 27 -9.40 9.05 -8.51
C ASP A 27 -8.18 8.26 -9.02
N ASP A 28 -7.13 8.96 -9.42
CA ASP A 28 -5.86 8.44 -9.93
C ASP A 28 -4.84 8.09 -8.83
N TRP A 29 -5.26 7.98 -7.56
CA TRP A 29 -4.32 7.70 -6.45
C TRP A 29 -3.53 6.41 -6.63
N THR A 30 -4.08 5.43 -7.37
CA THR A 30 -3.40 4.18 -7.68
C THR A 30 -2.31 4.32 -8.73
N ASP A 31 -2.26 5.42 -9.48
CA ASP A 31 -1.27 5.60 -10.56
C ASP A 31 0.14 5.89 -10.02
N SER A 32 0.25 6.12 -8.71
CA SER A 32 1.52 6.37 -8.05
C SER A 32 1.80 5.40 -6.90
N PHE A 33 3.07 5.06 -6.73
CA PHE A 33 3.54 4.32 -5.56
C PHE A 33 3.22 5.05 -4.26
N TYR A 34 3.39 6.38 -4.27
CA TYR A 34 3.10 7.22 -3.12
C TYR A 34 1.64 7.11 -2.69
N GLY A 35 0.69 7.28 -3.63
CA GLY A 35 -0.73 7.21 -3.33
C GLY A 35 -1.13 5.85 -2.76
N VAL A 36 -0.62 4.76 -3.32
CA VAL A 36 -0.90 3.41 -2.82
C VAL A 36 -0.34 3.17 -1.42
N ARG A 37 0.87 3.63 -1.15
CA ARG A 37 1.52 3.52 0.16
C ARG A 37 0.83 4.37 1.21
N ASP A 38 0.47 5.60 0.85
CA ASP A 38 -0.22 6.54 1.74
C ASP A 38 -1.62 6.02 2.11
N ALA A 39 -2.39 5.54 1.13
CA ALA A 39 -3.69 4.92 1.35
C ALA A 39 -3.65 3.74 2.31
N LEU A 40 -2.69 2.82 2.13
CA LEU A 40 -2.51 1.70 3.06
C LEU A 40 -2.09 2.16 4.45
N SER A 41 -1.14 3.09 4.54
CA SER A 41 -0.66 3.62 5.82
C SER A 41 -1.79 4.27 6.59
N ASN A 42 -2.55 5.16 5.95
CA ASN A 42 -3.65 5.88 6.59
C ASN A 42 -4.80 4.94 6.97
N LEU A 43 -5.08 3.89 6.17
CA LEU A 43 -6.04 2.86 6.55
C LEU A 43 -5.59 2.08 7.80
N LEU A 44 -4.31 1.71 7.89
CA LEU A 44 -3.76 1.00 9.04
C LEU A 44 -3.71 1.87 10.31
N THR A 45 -3.42 3.15 10.16
CA THR A 45 -3.30 4.11 11.28
C THR A 45 -4.67 4.58 11.77
N TYR A 46 -5.57 4.96 10.87
CA TYR A 46 -6.82 5.63 11.21
C TYR A 46 -8.06 4.76 11.02
N GLY A 47 -7.98 3.63 10.31
CA GLY A 47 -9.11 2.71 10.14
C GLY A 47 -9.63 2.11 11.45
N SER A 48 -8.82 2.15 12.51
CA SER A 48 -9.26 1.73 13.85
C SER A 48 -10.27 2.70 14.49
N ASN A 49 -10.31 3.97 14.08
CA ASN A 49 -11.24 4.97 14.63
C ASN A 49 -12.71 4.67 14.34
N GLY A 50 -13.00 3.82 13.34
CA GLY A 50 -14.34 3.30 13.03
C GLY A 50 -14.47 1.79 13.19
N ASN A 51 -13.60 1.15 13.98
CA ASN A 51 -13.53 -0.31 14.14
C ASN A 51 -13.33 -1.10 12.82
N GLN A 52 -12.79 -0.43 11.79
CA GLN A 52 -12.66 -0.98 10.45
C GLN A 52 -11.41 -1.85 10.32
N VAL A 53 -10.33 -1.51 11.02
CA VAL A 53 -9.04 -2.22 11.04
C VAL A 53 -8.72 -2.68 12.46
N THR A 54 -8.43 -3.98 12.60
CA THR A 54 -8.11 -4.61 13.89
C THR A 54 -6.59 -4.70 14.12
N ALA A 55 -6.16 -4.93 15.37
CA ALA A 55 -4.76 -5.22 15.68
C ALA A 55 -4.24 -6.45 14.93
N LYS A 56 -5.09 -7.45 14.69
CA LYS A 56 -4.75 -8.64 13.88
C LYS A 56 -4.49 -8.28 12.42
N ASP A 57 -5.26 -7.35 11.86
CA ASP A 57 -5.06 -6.86 10.49
C ASP A 57 -3.74 -6.07 10.38
N GLN A 58 -3.42 -5.22 11.37
CA GLN A 58 -2.14 -4.51 11.43
C GLN A 58 -0.95 -5.47 11.54
N ALA A 59 -1.04 -6.48 12.41
CA ALA A 59 0.00 -7.50 12.55
C ALA A 59 0.20 -8.29 11.25
N ALA A 60 -0.90 -8.64 10.56
CA ALA A 60 -0.83 -9.32 9.26
C ALA A 60 -0.16 -8.44 8.18
N ALA A 61 -0.51 -7.15 8.10
CA ALA A 61 0.14 -6.22 7.17
C ALA A 61 1.64 -6.05 7.47
N LYS A 62 2.01 -5.96 8.75
CA LYS A 62 3.43 -5.92 9.18
C LYS A 62 4.18 -7.18 8.77
N ALA A 63 3.59 -8.36 8.98
CA ALA A 63 4.19 -9.63 8.56
C ALA A 63 4.35 -9.73 7.05
N SER A 64 3.35 -9.30 6.26
CA SER A 64 3.45 -9.25 4.80
C SER A 64 4.57 -8.30 4.33
N TYR A 65 4.76 -7.15 4.97
CA TYR A 65 5.88 -6.27 4.64
C TYR A 65 7.23 -6.84 5.03
N ALA A 66 7.34 -7.55 6.15
CA ALA A 66 8.58 -8.21 6.54
C ALA A 66 8.98 -9.30 5.53
N ALA A 67 8.01 -10.10 5.05
CA ALA A 67 8.24 -11.08 3.99
C ALA A 67 8.66 -10.39 2.67
N LEU A 68 7.91 -9.37 2.25
CA LEU A 68 8.24 -8.59 1.05
C LEU A 68 9.64 -7.97 1.13
N GLN A 69 10.05 -7.47 2.30
CA GLN A 69 11.39 -6.94 2.49
C GLN A 69 12.46 -8.00 2.24
N GLN A 70 12.26 -9.24 2.71
CA GLN A 70 13.20 -10.34 2.45
C GLN A 70 13.27 -10.68 0.96
N GLU A 71 12.13 -10.73 0.27
CA GLU A 71 12.08 -10.95 -1.19
C GLU A 71 12.84 -9.87 -1.96
N ILE A 72 12.64 -8.59 -1.61
CA ILE A 72 13.33 -7.47 -2.26
C ILE A 72 14.84 -7.50 -1.97
N MET A 73 15.25 -7.91 -0.77
CA MET A 73 16.67 -8.06 -0.46
C MET A 73 17.32 -9.20 -1.25
N ALA A 74 16.58 -10.27 -1.54
CA ALA A 74 17.03 -11.33 -2.44
C ALA A 74 17.13 -10.82 -3.89
N ASP A 75 16.09 -10.17 -4.41
CA ASP A 75 16.10 -9.57 -5.76
C ASP A 75 17.25 -8.56 -5.92
N TYR A 76 17.56 -7.80 -4.86
CA TYR A 76 18.68 -6.86 -4.85
C TYR A 76 20.04 -7.57 -4.91
N ALA A 77 20.18 -8.73 -4.25
CA ALA A 77 21.38 -9.55 -4.38
C ALA A 77 21.55 -10.07 -5.81
N ASP A 78 20.46 -10.53 -6.43
CA ASP A 78 20.45 -11.00 -7.83
C ASP A 78 20.79 -9.86 -8.80
N MET A 79 20.26 -8.66 -8.57
CA MET A 79 20.62 -7.46 -9.33
C MET A 79 22.13 -7.19 -9.26
N LYS A 80 22.73 -7.24 -8.06
CA LYS A 80 24.18 -7.03 -7.91
C LYS A 80 24.99 -8.07 -8.68
N ALA A 81 24.55 -9.33 -8.66
CA ALA A 81 25.20 -10.40 -9.43
C ALA A 81 25.11 -10.15 -10.94
N ALA A 82 23.93 -9.77 -11.44
CA ALA A 82 23.72 -9.44 -12.85
C ALA A 82 24.57 -8.24 -13.31
N VAL A 83 24.66 -7.19 -12.47
CA VAL A 83 25.52 -6.03 -12.72
C VAL A 83 27.00 -6.43 -12.72
N ALA A 84 27.42 -7.30 -11.79
CA ALA A 84 28.81 -7.77 -11.76
C ALA A 84 29.17 -8.56 -13.04
N ALA A 85 28.27 -9.42 -13.50
CA ALA A 85 28.46 -10.29 -14.67
C ALA A 85 28.39 -9.57 -16.02
N ALA A 86 27.79 -8.37 -16.10
CA ALA A 86 27.68 -7.62 -17.35
C ALA A 86 29.03 -7.01 -17.78
N ASP A 87 29.35 -7.13 -19.08
CA ASP A 87 30.66 -6.74 -19.64
C ASP A 87 30.80 -5.25 -19.92
N THR A 88 29.70 -4.55 -20.23
CA THR A 88 29.71 -3.12 -20.59
C THR A 88 28.98 -2.27 -19.56
N LEU A 89 29.30 -0.96 -19.54
CA LEU A 89 28.62 -0.02 -18.66
C LEU A 89 27.12 0.05 -18.97
N GLU A 90 26.76 0.04 -20.25
CA GLU A 90 25.38 0.07 -20.73
C GLU A 90 24.63 -1.18 -20.24
N ALA A 91 25.23 -2.37 -20.34
CA ALA A 91 24.63 -3.60 -19.85
C ALA A 91 24.47 -3.62 -18.32
N LYS A 92 25.43 -3.06 -17.58
CA LYS A 92 25.34 -2.86 -16.13
C LYS A 92 24.16 -1.96 -15.76
N GLN A 93 24.03 -0.82 -16.45
CA GLN A 93 22.93 0.12 -16.24
C GLN A 93 21.57 -0.50 -16.57
N ALA A 94 21.48 -1.25 -17.67
CA ALA A 94 20.25 -1.95 -18.06
C ALA A 94 19.86 -3.02 -17.02
N ALA A 95 20.81 -3.81 -16.52
CA ALA A 95 20.56 -4.80 -15.47
C ALA A 95 20.04 -4.14 -14.18
N ALA A 96 20.68 -3.06 -13.73
CA ALA A 96 20.25 -2.31 -12.54
C ALA A 96 18.87 -1.68 -12.72
N THR A 97 18.60 -1.07 -13.87
CA THR A 97 17.32 -0.41 -14.18
C THR A 97 16.18 -1.44 -14.24
N ASN A 98 16.37 -2.54 -14.96
CA ASN A 98 15.34 -3.58 -15.10
C ASN A 98 15.01 -4.22 -13.76
N ALA A 99 16.02 -4.54 -12.95
CA ALA A 99 15.80 -5.12 -11.63
C ALA A 99 15.15 -4.12 -10.66
N SER A 100 15.57 -2.85 -10.68
CA SER A 100 14.95 -1.80 -9.87
C SER A 100 13.48 -1.60 -10.22
N ASN A 101 13.13 -1.55 -11.50
CA ASN A 101 11.74 -1.46 -11.96
C ASN A 101 10.91 -2.67 -11.52
N ALA A 102 11.46 -3.88 -11.63
CA ALA A 102 10.79 -5.10 -11.19
C ALA A 102 10.54 -5.11 -9.68
N MET A 103 11.55 -4.72 -8.88
CA MET A 103 11.42 -4.58 -7.42
C MET A 103 10.38 -3.53 -7.04
N SER A 104 10.42 -2.34 -7.66
CA SER A 104 9.42 -1.28 -7.43
C SER A 104 8.01 -1.75 -7.77
N GLN A 105 7.83 -2.43 -8.89
CA GLN A 105 6.53 -2.99 -9.28
C GLN A 105 6.05 -4.07 -8.30
N LYS A 106 6.96 -4.92 -7.81
CA LYS A 106 6.64 -5.94 -6.79
C LYS A 106 6.13 -5.29 -5.51
N VAL A 107 6.80 -4.23 -5.03
CA VAL A 107 6.38 -3.51 -3.82
C VAL A 107 5.04 -2.79 -4.04
N TYR A 108 4.85 -2.16 -5.20
CA TYR A 108 3.60 -1.51 -5.58
C TYR A 108 2.43 -2.51 -5.55
N ASN A 109 2.54 -3.60 -6.31
CA ASN A 109 1.50 -4.61 -6.46
C ASN A 109 1.13 -5.23 -5.11
N THR A 110 2.13 -5.52 -4.29
CA THR A 110 1.92 -6.10 -2.96
C THR A 110 1.22 -5.11 -2.03
N THR A 111 1.61 -3.83 -2.07
CA THR A 111 0.96 -2.77 -1.28
C THR A 111 -0.50 -2.57 -1.68
N LEU A 112 -0.78 -2.47 -2.98
CA LEU A 112 -2.14 -2.32 -3.49
C LEU A 112 -3.02 -3.52 -3.12
N LYS A 113 -2.48 -4.74 -3.23
CA LYS A 113 -3.17 -5.97 -2.83
C LYS A 113 -3.50 -5.98 -1.33
N MET A 114 -2.57 -5.54 -0.47
CA MET A 114 -2.82 -5.42 0.97
C MET A 114 -3.92 -4.40 1.25
N TYR A 115 -3.87 -3.24 0.61
CA TYR A 115 -4.90 -2.20 0.73
C TYR A 115 -6.29 -2.75 0.34
N ASN A 116 -6.43 -3.30 -0.87
CA ASN A 116 -7.72 -3.82 -1.37
C ASN A 116 -8.27 -4.92 -0.45
N LYS A 117 -7.41 -5.81 0.05
CA LYS A 117 -7.81 -6.85 0.99
C LYS A 117 -8.34 -6.28 2.30
N LEU A 118 -7.69 -5.24 2.83
CA LEU A 118 -8.15 -4.59 4.06
C LEU A 118 -9.46 -3.83 3.83
N GLN A 119 -9.56 -3.06 2.74
CA GLN A 119 -10.77 -2.34 2.37
C GLN A 119 -11.98 -3.28 2.17
N ALA A 120 -11.78 -4.44 1.53
CA ALA A 120 -12.85 -5.43 1.39
C ALA A 120 -13.32 -5.97 2.76
N LYS A 121 -12.39 -6.20 3.69
CA LYS A 121 -12.74 -6.59 5.07
C LYS A 121 -13.46 -5.48 5.82
N THR A 122 -13.07 -4.22 5.63
CA THR A 122 -13.69 -3.08 6.31
C THR A 122 -15.13 -2.90 5.84
N ALA A 123 -15.37 -2.98 4.52
CA ALA A 123 -16.70 -2.95 3.92
C ALA A 123 -17.59 -4.11 4.44
N ALA A 124 -17.04 -5.33 4.51
CA ALA A 124 -17.78 -6.48 5.04
C ALA A 124 -18.18 -6.29 6.51
N ARG A 125 -17.30 -5.74 7.35
CA ARG A 125 -17.61 -5.43 8.77
C ARG A 125 -18.67 -4.35 8.90
N ALA A 126 -18.58 -3.28 8.10
CA ALA A 126 -19.59 -2.22 8.10
C ALA A 126 -20.97 -2.77 7.70
N TRP A 127 -21.03 -3.61 6.67
CA TRP A 127 -22.26 -4.26 6.25
C TRP A 127 -22.85 -5.17 7.34
N VAL A 128 -22.04 -6.05 7.96
CA VAL A 128 -22.52 -6.87 9.08
C VAL A 128 -23.04 -6.00 10.24
N SER A 129 -22.33 -4.92 10.56
CA SER A 129 -22.75 -3.99 11.62
C SER A 129 -24.10 -3.30 11.31
N SER A 130 -24.41 -3.04 10.04
CA SER A 130 -25.70 -2.47 9.63
C SER A 130 -26.87 -3.44 9.71
N LEU A 131 -26.62 -4.76 9.76
CA LEU A 131 -27.66 -5.78 9.91
C LEU A 131 -28.03 -6.05 11.38
N LEU A 132 -27.17 -5.63 12.30
CA LEU A 132 -27.32 -5.85 13.74
C LEU A 132 -27.96 -4.67 14.48
N HIS A 133 -28.23 -3.57 13.78
CA HIS A 133 -28.94 -2.38 14.26
C HIS A 133 -30.25 -2.20 13.48
#